data_AF-A0A8D2FQ80-F1
#
_entry.id   AF-A0A8D2FQ80-F1
#
_cell.length_a   1.000
_cell.length_b   1.000
_cell.length_c   1.000
_cell.angle_alpha   90.00
_cell.angle_beta   90.00
_cell.angle_gamma   90.00
#
_symmetry.space_group_name_H-M   'P 1'
#
loop_
_entity.id
_entity.type
_entity.pdbx_description
1 polymer ?
#
loop_
_entity_poly.entity_id
_entity_poly.type
_entity_poly.pdbx_seq_one_letter_code
_entity_poly.pdbx_strand_id
1 'polypeptide(L)'
;MHKAGLLDLCVRAWNSVRMASSGMTRRDPLANKVALVTASTDGIGFAIARRLAQDGAHVVVSSRKQQNVDQAVATLQGEGLSVTGTVCHVGKAEDRERLVATGFLPYNVSKTALLGLTKTLAIALAPRNIRVNCLAPGLITTRLCSVVRKGSSASHWNPLKGIHLLGQGSPVLDS
;
A
#
# COMPACT_ATOMS: atom_id res chain seq x y z
N MET A 1 36.30 -21.76 44.14
CA MET A 1 34.87 -21.41 43.97
C MET A 1 34.79 -19.95 43.53
N HIS A 2 33.80 -19.60 42.70
CA HIS A 2 33.44 -18.27 42.14
C HIS A 2 33.61 -18.10 40.63
N LYS A 3 32.64 -18.64 39.88
CA LYS A 3 32.22 -18.14 38.56
C LYS A 3 30.78 -17.62 38.69
N ALA A 4 30.62 -16.33 39.00
CA ALA A 4 29.33 -15.64 38.95
C ALA A 4 29.61 -14.15 38.70
N GLY A 5 29.44 -13.68 37.47
CA GLY A 5 29.69 -12.26 37.16
C GLY A 5 29.43 -11.85 35.71
N LEU A 6 29.40 -12.79 34.75
CA LEU A 6 29.26 -12.43 33.33
C LEU A 6 27.85 -12.62 32.76
N LEU A 7 26.99 -13.42 33.41
CA LEU A 7 25.62 -13.66 32.93
C LEU A 7 24.61 -12.61 33.41
N ASP A 8 24.89 -11.91 34.52
CA ASP A 8 23.98 -10.92 35.11
C ASP A 8 23.99 -9.57 34.35
N LEU A 9 25.11 -9.25 33.69
CA LEU A 9 25.24 -8.04 32.87
C LEU A 9 24.44 -8.12 31.57
N CYS A 10 24.38 -9.31 30.95
CA CYS A 10 23.63 -9.54 29.72
C CYS A 10 22.11 -9.49 29.93
N VAL A 11 21.60 -9.99 31.06
CA VAL A 11 20.16 -9.93 31.38
C VAL A 11 19.71 -8.50 31.68
N ARG A 12 20.55 -7.70 32.36
CA ARG A 12 20.26 -6.29 32.65
C ARG A 12 20.26 -5.40 31.41
N ALA A 13 21.15 -5.63 30.45
CA ALA A 13 21.15 -4.93 29.17
C ALA A 13 19.94 -5.30 28.29
N TRP A 14 19.50 -6.57 28.33
CA TRP A 14 18.36 -7.04 27.57
C TRP A 14 17.02 -6.45 28.07
N ASN A 15 16.89 -6.23 29.38
CA ASN A 15 15.69 -5.59 29.94
C ASN A 15 15.59 -4.08 29.64
N SER A 16 16.70 -3.39 29.35
CA SER A 16 16.68 -1.96 29.00
C SER A 16 16.16 -1.67 27.59
N VAL A 17 16.11 -2.68 26.70
CA VAL A 17 15.63 -2.51 25.31
C VAL A 17 14.12 -2.79 25.20
N ARG A 18 13.49 -3.28 26.28
CA ARG A 18 12.02 -3.23 26.42
C ARG A 18 11.62 -1.90 27.05
N MET A 19 10.97 -1.08 26.22
CA MET A 19 10.12 0.05 26.59
C MET A 19 10.83 1.37 26.93
N ALA A 20 11.15 2.14 25.88
CA ALA A 20 10.55 3.47 25.80
C ALA A 20 9.11 3.31 25.29
N SER A 21 8.23 2.78 26.14
CA SER A 21 6.79 2.97 25.98
C SER A 21 6.50 4.44 26.28
N SER A 22 6.78 5.30 25.31
CA SER A 22 6.14 6.61 25.30
C SER A 22 4.74 6.36 24.80
N GLY A 23 3.80 6.17 25.74
CA GLY A 23 2.38 6.18 25.45
C GLY A 23 2.07 7.43 24.64
N MET A 24 1.89 7.25 23.35
CA MET A 24 1.35 8.25 22.46
C MET A 24 0.43 7.48 21.54
N THR A 25 -0.85 7.44 21.90
CA THR A 25 -1.89 7.58 20.88
C THR A 25 -1.57 8.88 20.15
N ARG A 26 -0.63 8.83 19.21
CA ARG A 26 -0.24 10.00 18.43
C ARG A 26 -1.46 10.27 17.57
N ARG A 27 -2.30 11.19 18.02
CA ARG A 27 -3.26 11.87 17.16
C ARG A 27 -2.41 12.36 15.99
N ASP A 28 -2.64 11.78 14.83
CA ASP A 28 -2.07 12.20 13.56
C ASP A 28 -0.56 11.94 13.40
N PRO A 29 -0.12 10.68 13.17
CA PRO A 29 1.29 10.34 12.98
C PRO A 29 1.94 11.01 11.77
N LEU A 30 1.15 11.50 10.82
CA LEU A 30 1.59 12.16 9.59
C LEU A 30 1.28 13.66 9.57
N ALA A 31 0.94 14.27 10.71
CA ALA A 31 0.74 15.71 10.81
C ALA A 31 1.90 16.51 10.16
N ASN A 32 1.54 17.56 9.41
CA ASN A 32 2.46 18.42 8.65
C ASN A 32 3.26 17.70 7.55
N LYS A 33 2.82 16.52 7.11
CA LYS A 33 3.39 15.85 5.93
C LYS A 33 2.46 16.02 4.74
N VAL A 34 3.06 16.16 3.56
CA VAL A 34 2.34 16.09 2.29
C VAL A 34 2.59 14.70 1.69
N ALA A 35 1.53 14.02 1.27
CA ALA A 35 1.61 12.71 0.62
C ALA A 35 1.00 12.77 -0.78
N LEU A 36 1.80 12.50 -1.80
CA LEU A 36 1.30 12.30 -3.17
C LEU A 36 0.96 10.83 -3.38
N VAL A 37 -0.29 10.53 -3.74
CA VAL A 37 -0.73 9.18 -4.05
C VAL A 37 -1.19 9.12 -5.50
N THR A 38 -0.49 8.32 -6.31
CA THR A 38 -0.86 8.11 -7.71
C THR A 38 -1.88 7.00 -7.87
N ALA A 39 -2.72 7.09 -8.91
CA ALA A 39 -3.77 6.09 -9.18
C ALA A 39 -4.70 5.89 -7.96
N SER A 40 -5.09 7.00 -7.34
CA SER A 40 -5.70 7.03 -6.01
C SER A 40 -7.17 7.44 -6.01
N THR A 41 -7.83 7.42 -7.18
CA THR A 41 -9.26 7.74 -7.31
C THR A 41 -10.17 6.53 -7.17
N ASP A 42 -9.61 5.33 -6.98
CA ASP A 42 -10.36 4.08 -6.78
C ASP A 42 -9.49 3.03 -6.05
N GLY A 43 -10.11 1.96 -5.55
CA GLY A 43 -9.47 0.76 -5.02
C GLY A 43 -8.43 1.04 -3.93
N ILE A 44 -7.29 0.35 -4.04
CA ILE A 44 -6.22 0.38 -3.04
C ILE A 44 -5.65 1.80 -2.88
N GLY A 45 -5.44 2.52 -3.99
CA GLY A 45 -4.90 3.86 -3.94
C GLY A 45 -5.81 4.85 -3.21
N PHE A 46 -7.13 4.72 -3.40
CA PHE A 46 -8.12 5.52 -2.67
C PHE A 46 -8.11 5.20 -1.17
N ALA A 47 -8.08 3.92 -0.81
CA ALA A 47 -8.01 3.49 0.59
C ALA A 47 -6.73 3.99 1.29
N ILE A 48 -5.58 3.94 0.59
CA ILE A 48 -4.32 4.49 1.10
C ILE A 48 -4.43 6.00 1.28
N ALA A 49 -4.93 6.74 0.28
CA ALA A 49 -5.09 8.19 0.37
C ALA A 49 -5.97 8.59 1.57
N ARG A 50 -7.11 7.92 1.74
CA ARG A 50 -8.00 8.12 2.88
C ARG A 50 -7.30 7.89 4.21
N ARG A 51 -6.58 6.76 4.35
CA ARG A 51 -5.88 6.44 5.59
C ARG A 51 -4.75 7.42 5.91
N LEU A 52 -3.97 7.82 4.92
CA LEU A 52 -2.89 8.81 5.11
C LEU A 52 -3.45 10.16 5.55
N ALA A 53 -4.60 10.57 5.00
CA ALA A 53 -5.25 11.81 5.39
C ALA A 53 -5.87 11.72 6.80
N GLN A 54 -6.46 10.58 7.17
CA GLN A 54 -6.93 10.30 8.54
C GLN A 54 -5.80 10.31 9.56
N ASP A 55 -4.60 9.93 9.14
CA ASP A 55 -3.38 10.00 9.93
C ASP A 55 -2.75 11.43 9.94
N GLY A 56 -3.43 12.42 9.33
CA GLY A 56 -3.09 13.85 9.39
C GLY A 56 -2.21 14.40 8.26
N ALA A 57 -1.96 13.63 7.21
CA ALA A 57 -1.25 14.13 6.04
C ALA A 57 -2.15 15.04 5.19
N HIS A 58 -1.57 16.06 4.54
CA HIS A 58 -2.19 16.67 3.36
C HIS A 58 -1.97 15.75 2.16
N VAL A 59 -3.04 15.23 1.56
CA VAL A 59 -2.92 14.24 0.49
C VAL A 59 -3.21 14.86 -0.87
N VAL A 60 -2.30 14.67 -1.81
CA VAL A 60 -2.52 14.99 -3.23
C VAL A 60 -2.88 13.70 -3.96
N VAL A 61 -4.11 13.62 -4.48
CA VAL A 61 -4.60 12.47 -5.25
C VAL A 61 -4.42 12.69 -6.75
N SER A 62 -4.10 11.63 -7.51
CA SER A 62 -3.99 11.74 -8.96
C SER A 62 -4.59 10.58 -9.74
N SER A 63 -5.10 10.90 -10.93
CA SER A 63 -5.65 9.95 -11.90
C SER A 63 -5.69 10.55 -13.30
N ARG A 64 -6.09 9.74 -14.28
CA ARG A 64 -6.11 10.12 -15.71
C ARG A 64 -7.29 10.99 -16.12
N LYS A 65 -8.42 10.87 -15.41
CA LYS A 65 -9.70 11.49 -15.79
C LYS A 65 -10.10 12.51 -14.73
N GLN A 66 -10.41 13.73 -15.15
CA GLN A 66 -10.81 14.83 -14.26
C GLN A 66 -12.00 14.43 -13.39
N GLN A 67 -13.06 13.87 -13.99
CA GLN A 67 -14.25 13.41 -13.26
C GLN A 67 -13.93 12.45 -12.10
N ASN A 68 -12.95 11.55 -12.27
CA ASN A 68 -12.56 10.63 -11.20
C ASN A 68 -11.81 11.34 -10.08
N VAL A 69 -11.00 12.34 -10.43
CA VAL A 69 -10.27 13.18 -9.45
C VAL A 69 -11.27 13.99 -8.65
N ASP A 70 -12.20 14.67 -9.32
CA ASP A 70 -13.22 15.50 -8.67
C ASP A 70 -14.07 14.69 -7.71
N GLN A 71 -14.54 13.51 -8.15
CA GLN A 71 -15.33 12.62 -7.30
C GLN A 71 -14.54 12.16 -6.06
N ALA A 72 -13.27 11.77 -6.22
CA ALA A 72 -12.45 11.32 -5.10
C ALA A 72 -12.15 12.45 -4.11
N VAL A 73 -11.84 13.65 -4.61
CA VAL A 73 -11.61 14.84 -3.79
C VAL A 73 -12.87 15.22 -3.03
N ALA A 74 -14.03 15.28 -3.70
CA ALA A 74 -15.29 15.60 -3.06
C ALA A 74 -15.65 14.61 -1.95
N THR A 75 -15.46 13.31 -2.18
CA THR A 75 -15.68 12.29 -1.14
C THR A 75 -14.76 12.48 0.05
N LEU A 76 -13.44 12.62 -0.16
CA LEU A 76 -12.48 12.73 0.94
C LEU A 76 -12.63 14.05 1.71
N GLN A 77 -12.87 15.16 1.01
CA GLN A 77 -13.14 16.45 1.65
C GLN A 77 -14.47 16.47 2.41
N GLY A 78 -15.49 15.76 1.91
CA GLY A 78 -16.76 15.55 2.62
C GLY A 78 -16.61 14.81 3.95
N GLU A 79 -15.52 14.08 4.13
CA GLU A 79 -15.14 13.43 5.40
C GLU A 79 -14.29 14.34 6.31
N GLY A 80 -14.07 15.59 5.91
CA GLY A 80 -13.24 16.56 6.64
C GLY A 80 -11.73 16.36 6.45
N LEU A 81 -11.30 15.59 5.45
CA LEU A 81 -9.88 15.29 5.21
C LEU A 81 -9.20 16.34 4.33
N SER A 82 -7.92 16.62 4.62
CA SER A 82 -7.12 17.58 3.85
C SER A 82 -6.60 16.96 2.55
N VAL A 83 -7.32 17.19 1.44
CA VAL A 83 -7.01 16.57 0.13
C VAL A 83 -7.10 17.55 -1.03
N THR A 84 -6.19 17.46 -1.98
CA THR A 84 -6.23 18.13 -3.30
C THR A 84 -6.06 17.13 -4.43
N GLY A 85 -6.54 17.46 -5.63
CA GLY A 85 -6.51 16.57 -6.79
C GLY A 85 -5.73 17.13 -7.96
N THR A 86 -5.04 16.28 -8.72
CA THR A 86 -4.37 16.66 -9.98
C THR A 86 -4.54 15.57 -11.03
N VAL A 87 -4.88 15.95 -12.26
CA VAL A 87 -4.91 15.00 -13.38
C VAL A 87 -3.49 14.71 -13.84
N CYS A 88 -3.14 13.42 -13.87
CA CYS A 88 -1.83 12.95 -14.32
C CYS A 88 -1.99 11.63 -15.10
N HIS A 89 -1.47 11.60 -16.33
CA HIS A 89 -1.57 10.44 -17.22
C HIS A 89 -0.24 9.70 -17.32
N VAL A 90 -0.05 8.65 -16.52
CA VAL A 90 1.23 7.91 -16.43
C VAL A 90 1.32 6.73 -17.42
N GLY A 91 0.90 6.92 -18.68
CA GLY A 91 0.93 5.88 -19.72
C GLY A 91 -0.45 5.57 -20.28
N LYS A 92 -0.56 5.31 -21.60
CA LYS A 92 -1.79 5.25 -22.40
C LYS A 92 -2.83 4.26 -21.89
N ALA A 93 -4.10 4.67 -21.95
CA ALA A 93 -5.21 3.95 -21.34
C ALA A 93 -5.49 2.63 -22.04
N GLU A 94 -5.52 2.65 -23.37
CA GLU A 94 -5.87 1.54 -24.24
C GLU A 94 -4.86 0.39 -24.12
N ASP A 95 -3.58 0.71 -23.95
CA ASP A 95 -2.51 -0.28 -23.87
C ASP A 95 -2.59 -1.13 -22.59
N ARG A 96 -3.13 -0.59 -21.49
CA ARG A 96 -3.36 -1.38 -20.26
C ARG A 96 -4.47 -2.40 -20.42
N GLU A 97 -5.55 -2.01 -21.08
CA GLU A 97 -6.69 -2.90 -21.29
C GLU A 97 -6.31 -4.03 -22.25
N ARG A 98 -5.55 -3.70 -23.30
CA ARG A 98 -4.93 -4.70 -24.18
C ARG A 98 -3.97 -5.59 -23.42
N LEU A 99 -3.05 -5.06 -22.61
CA LEU A 99 -2.10 -5.85 -21.81
C LEU A 99 -2.77 -6.86 -20.88
N VAL A 100 -3.83 -6.45 -20.17
CA VAL A 100 -4.58 -7.37 -19.28
C VAL A 100 -5.32 -8.43 -20.08
N ALA A 101 -5.85 -8.08 -21.26
CA ALA A 101 -6.53 -9.01 -22.15
C ALA A 101 -5.58 -9.98 -22.87
N THR A 102 -4.36 -9.55 -23.20
CA THR A 102 -3.34 -10.35 -23.93
C THR A 102 -2.57 -11.30 -22.99
N GLY A 103 -2.66 -11.13 -21.67
CA GLY A 103 -2.23 -12.12 -20.67
C GLY A 103 -1.40 -11.54 -19.53
N PHE A 104 -1.29 -12.30 -18.43
CA PHE A 104 -0.61 -11.85 -17.20
C PHE A 104 0.92 -11.74 -17.32
N LEU A 105 1.55 -12.35 -18.33
CA LEU A 105 3.01 -12.44 -18.39
C LEU A 105 3.70 -11.07 -18.47
N PRO A 106 3.34 -10.14 -19.39
CA PRO A 106 4.00 -8.84 -19.44
C PRO A 106 3.71 -8.00 -18.18
N TYR A 107 2.52 -8.17 -17.59
CA TYR A 107 2.16 -7.55 -16.32
C TYR A 107 3.04 -8.07 -15.18
N ASN A 108 3.20 -9.39 -15.04
CA ASN A 108 4.02 -10.03 -14.03
C ASN A 108 5.49 -9.64 -14.17
N VAL A 109 6.04 -9.65 -15.39
CA VAL A 109 7.41 -9.19 -15.66
C VAL A 109 7.59 -7.74 -15.21
N SER A 110 6.67 -6.86 -15.58
CA SER A 110 6.73 -5.44 -15.19
C SER A 110 6.64 -5.26 -13.68
N LYS A 111 5.80 -6.03 -12.98
CA LYS A 111 5.65 -5.95 -11.52
C LYS A 111 6.85 -6.54 -10.77
N THR A 112 7.46 -7.61 -11.28
CA THR A 112 8.70 -8.16 -10.73
C THR A 112 9.87 -7.19 -10.93
N ALA A 113 9.95 -6.51 -12.07
CA ALA A 113 10.98 -5.51 -12.34
C ALA A 113 10.99 -4.36 -11.31
N LEU A 114 9.84 -4.02 -10.73
CA LEU A 114 9.75 -3.01 -9.67
C LEU A 114 10.54 -3.38 -8.41
N LEU A 115 10.73 -4.67 -8.12
CA LEU A 115 11.51 -5.12 -6.95
C LEU A 115 12.99 -4.76 -7.11
N GLY A 116 13.57 -5.04 -8.29
CA GLY A 116 14.95 -4.67 -8.62
C GLY A 116 15.13 -3.15 -8.66
N LEU A 117 14.21 -2.44 -9.31
CA LEU A 117 14.22 -0.98 -9.38
C LEU A 117 14.19 -0.34 -7.98
N THR A 118 13.31 -0.83 -7.10
CA THR A 118 13.19 -0.35 -5.72
C THR A 118 14.50 -0.48 -4.97
N LYS A 119 15.18 -1.63 -5.08
CA LYS A 119 16.46 -1.88 -4.41
C LYS A 119 17.54 -0.90 -4.87
N THR A 120 17.63 -0.66 -6.18
CA THR A 120 18.59 0.29 -6.74
C THR A 120 18.31 1.73 -6.30
N LEU A 121 17.04 2.15 -6.35
CA LEU A 121 16.64 3.50 -5.94
C LEU A 121 16.81 3.75 -4.44
N ALA A 122 16.56 2.73 -3.61
CA ALA A 122 16.77 2.84 -2.17
C ALA A 122 18.23 3.18 -1.83
N ILE A 123 19.20 2.55 -2.50
CA ILE A 123 20.62 2.86 -2.31
C ILE A 123 20.96 4.24 -2.89
N ALA A 124 20.51 4.53 -4.10
CA ALA A 124 20.84 5.79 -4.79
C ALA A 124 20.29 7.05 -4.10
N LEU A 125 19.15 6.93 -3.41
CA LEU A 125 18.48 8.05 -2.75
C LEU A 125 18.72 8.11 -1.23
N ALA A 126 19.40 7.10 -0.66
CA ALA A 126 19.75 7.09 0.76
C ALA A 126 20.52 8.34 1.22
N PRO A 127 21.50 8.91 0.46
CA PRO A 127 22.19 10.14 0.86
C PRO A 127 21.27 11.36 0.98
N ARG A 128 20.10 11.32 0.34
CA ARG A 128 19.08 12.38 0.43
C ARG A 128 18.04 12.13 1.54
N ASN A 129 18.28 11.14 2.39
CA ASN A 129 17.34 10.70 3.44
C ASN A 129 15.96 10.29 2.87
N ILE A 130 15.94 9.70 1.67
CA ILE A 130 14.73 9.21 1.01
C ILE A 130 14.73 7.68 1.06
N ARG A 131 13.65 7.11 1.57
CA ARG A 131 13.43 5.66 1.61
C ARG A 131 12.52 5.25 0.46
N VAL A 132 12.87 4.15 -0.20
CA VAL A 132 12.07 3.60 -1.30
C VAL A 132 11.70 2.17 -0.95
N ASN A 133 10.41 1.85 -1.00
CA ASN A 133 9.88 0.53 -0.68
C ASN A 133 8.85 0.12 -1.73
N CYS A 134 8.66 -1.19 -1.89
CA CYS A 134 7.65 -1.77 -2.77
C CYS A 134 6.75 -2.71 -1.96
N LEU A 135 5.44 -2.55 -2.13
CA LEU A 135 4.46 -3.48 -1.59
C LEU A 135 3.93 -4.34 -2.74
N ALA A 136 4.00 -5.66 -2.57
CA ALA A 136 3.54 -6.64 -3.56
C ALA A 136 2.31 -7.40 -3.02
N PRO A 137 1.11 -6.79 -3.09
CA PRO A 137 -0.11 -7.44 -2.63
C PRO A 137 -0.44 -8.67 -3.47
N GLY A 138 -1.13 -9.62 -2.84
CA GLY A 138 -1.80 -10.72 -3.54
C GLY A 138 -3.02 -10.24 -4.34
N LEU A 139 -3.90 -11.16 -4.72
CA LEU A 139 -5.11 -10.80 -5.47
C LEU A 139 -6.08 -10.01 -4.59
N ILE A 140 -6.46 -8.81 -5.03
CA ILE A 140 -7.39 -7.93 -4.31
C ILE A 140 -8.63 -7.71 -5.15
N THR A 141 -9.80 -7.77 -4.52
CA THR A 141 -11.07 -7.52 -5.18
C THR A 141 -11.16 -6.08 -5.66
N THR A 142 -10.87 -5.86 -6.94
CA THR A 142 -10.87 -4.56 -7.60
C THR A 142 -11.42 -4.71 -9.03
N ARG A 143 -11.82 -3.60 -9.66
CA ARG A 143 -12.29 -3.59 -11.05
C ARG A 143 -11.28 -4.22 -12.03
N LEU A 144 -9.97 -4.04 -11.80
CA LEU A 144 -8.93 -4.66 -12.61
C LEU A 144 -8.95 -6.20 -12.52
N CYS A 145 -9.18 -6.76 -11.33
CA CYS A 145 -9.28 -8.20 -11.13
C CYS A 145 -10.65 -8.80 -11.50
N SER A 146 -11.65 -7.97 -11.83
CA SER A 146 -12.99 -8.45 -12.21
C SER A 146 -13.02 -9.27 -13.50
N VAL A 147 -12.09 -8.99 -14.44
CA VAL A 147 -11.91 -9.74 -15.69
C VAL A 147 -11.44 -11.17 -15.39
N VAL A 148 -10.48 -11.30 -14.47
CA VAL A 148 -9.96 -12.58 -13.97
C VAL A 148 -11.08 -13.38 -13.28
N ARG A 149 -11.92 -12.68 -12.50
CA ARG A 149 -13.05 -13.29 -11.79
C ARG A 149 -14.16 -13.78 -12.72
N LYS A 150 -14.40 -13.11 -13.86
CA LYS A 150 -15.42 -13.52 -14.85
C LYS A 150 -15.01 -14.75 -15.68
N GLY A 151 -13.71 -14.98 -15.89
CA GLY A 151 -13.21 -16.09 -16.71
C GLY A 151 -12.92 -17.39 -15.95
N SER A 152 -12.94 -17.37 -14.62
CA SER A 152 -12.54 -18.51 -13.79
C SER A 152 -13.75 -19.09 -13.06
N SER A 153 -14.13 -20.33 -13.41
CA SER A 153 -15.08 -21.13 -12.63
C SER A 153 -14.62 -21.22 -11.18
N ALA A 154 -15.55 -21.20 -10.21
CA ALA A 154 -15.28 -21.10 -8.77
C ALA A 154 -14.26 -22.12 -8.23
N SER A 155 -14.07 -23.25 -8.92
CA SER A 155 -13.09 -24.30 -8.63
C SER A 155 -11.61 -23.87 -8.77
N HIS A 156 -11.28 -22.88 -9.63
CA HIS A 156 -9.90 -22.42 -9.82
C HIS A 156 -9.34 -21.59 -8.65
N TRP A 157 -10.22 -21.14 -7.75
CA TRP A 157 -9.85 -20.30 -6.60
C TRP A 157 -9.59 -21.10 -5.33
N ASN A 158 -9.91 -22.40 -5.31
CA ASN A 158 -9.69 -23.29 -4.17
C ASN A 158 -8.22 -23.30 -3.65
N PRO A 159 -7.19 -23.26 -4.52
CA PRO A 159 -5.79 -23.18 -4.08
C PRO A 159 -5.40 -21.84 -3.44
N LEU A 160 -6.17 -20.78 -3.69
CA LEU A 160 -5.90 -19.42 -3.24
C LEU A 160 -6.67 -19.04 -1.97
N LYS A 161 -7.62 -19.87 -1.52
CA LYS A 161 -8.42 -19.68 -0.29
C LYS A 161 -7.57 -19.60 0.99
N GLY A 162 -6.33 -20.09 0.98
CA GLY A 162 -5.40 -20.03 2.11
C GLY A 162 -4.47 -18.80 2.14
N ILE A 163 -4.49 -17.95 1.11
CA ILE A 163 -3.68 -16.73 1.07
C ILE A 163 -4.55 -15.62 1.66
N HIS A 164 -4.14 -15.01 2.78
CA HIS A 164 -4.82 -13.83 3.32
C HIS A 164 -4.77 -12.69 2.30
N LEU A 165 -5.82 -12.57 1.50
CA LEU A 165 -5.96 -11.53 0.49
C LEU A 165 -6.22 -10.21 1.21
N LEU A 166 -5.28 -9.27 1.09
CA LEU A 166 -5.45 -7.90 1.60
C LEU A 166 -6.74 -7.29 1.05
N GLY A 167 -7.63 -6.81 1.92
CA GLY A 167 -8.87 -6.13 1.52
C GLY A 167 -10.13 -7.00 1.52
N GLN A 168 -10.04 -8.28 1.87
CA GLN A 168 -11.20 -8.98 2.45
C GLN A 168 -11.23 -8.61 3.94
N GLY A 169 -12.33 -8.03 4.42
CA GLY A 169 -12.65 -8.12 5.85
C GLY A 169 -12.70 -9.59 6.30
N SER A 170 -13.00 -9.84 7.57
CA SER A 170 -13.09 -11.20 8.17
C SER A 170 -13.57 -12.25 7.18
N PRO A 171 -12.95 -13.45 7.14
CA PRO A 171 -13.22 -14.45 6.12
C PRO A 171 -14.73 -14.64 6.03
N VAL A 172 -15.28 -14.43 4.83
CA VAL A 172 -16.65 -14.86 4.54
C VAL A 172 -16.59 -16.38 4.58
N LEU A 173 -16.80 -16.91 5.78
CA LEU A 173 -17.28 -18.26 5.97
C LEU A 173 -18.68 -18.23 5.37
N ASP A 174 -18.79 -18.68 4.12
CA ASP A 174 -20.07 -18.98 3.52
C ASP A 174 -20.82 -19.90 4.51
N SER A 175 -21.93 -19.39 5.05
CA SER A 175 -22.98 -20.16 5.72
C SER A 175 -23.69 -21.05 4.70
#